data_AF-A0A0M1J7F2-F1
#
_entry.id   AF-A0A0M1J7F2-F1
#
_cell.length_a   1.000
_cell.length_b   1.000
_cell.length_c   1.000
_cell.angle_alpha   90.00
_cell.angle_beta   90.00
_cell.angle_gamma   90.00
#
_symmetry.space_group_name_H-M   'P 1'
#
loop_
_entity.id
_entity.type
_entity.pdbx_description
1 polymer ?
#
loop_
_entity_poly.entity_id
_entity_poly.type
_entity_poly.pdbx_seq_one_letter_code
_entity_poly.pdbx_strand_id
1 'polypeptide(L)'
;MARAKYTNAILKAAPVSPWLNNSANGIDYWLHVPTRDCGIHIRGLARLCGVSLNAIQSAIKNSQKTSQKVGAEVTNLRESELRNLLKDKVIFLEEVTNLSPTQQGGPNKVVRSNVCGIFLRYHARKGREVAIENSLKFIDFGIEQFIFIQVGFIPRPESIMLDDIEYLIAKETVQVNKSRQEEVQFFTNPITGECGIELQGLCYICGGVALKHVKTFLEAQQDPYVQTNHPQQIVKASICAKVLEHFGHQHKPRKTVAQHWAKSLNPIVPVLHQKTNYQAPAVTDRESMLQAEIANLKQENEHLRQLAHQTRGSGNMDWHDFLVHFLKQSLKTQPYLIEMEKLVAKRDQYLDCLIISKASIDAPNSIPFPSFPIAEAPLPDGLILEKTYNLISYKSCRESLTLWAVQELIGYYTGLRKDLRPEYAQQLPDAQLFQLYIVTTHYPQNVVEQAQSWQSTDKPGVYWLYTSGLWIQVIVTSQIALEPHNAIWNLLSDIK
;
A
#
# COMPACT_ATOMS: atom_id res chain seq x y z
N MET A 1 -4.27 -57.74 -32.74
CA MET A 1 -3.90 -56.43 -32.16
C MET A 1 -4.97 -55.41 -32.51
N ALA A 2 -5.77 -55.03 -31.51
CA ALA A 2 -6.93 -54.16 -31.67
C ALA A 2 -6.49 -52.69 -31.82
N ARG A 3 -6.95 -52.03 -32.89
CA ARG A 3 -6.85 -50.57 -33.05
C ARG A 3 -7.86 -49.90 -32.13
N ALA A 4 -7.38 -49.22 -31.09
CA ALA A 4 -8.21 -48.34 -30.28
C ALA A 4 -8.64 -47.13 -31.13
N LYS A 5 -9.96 -46.94 -31.25
CA LYS A 5 -10.58 -45.72 -31.75
C LYS A 5 -10.44 -44.63 -30.69
N TYR A 6 -9.62 -43.61 -30.94
CA TYR A 6 -9.74 -42.34 -30.23
C TYR A 6 -10.53 -41.38 -31.12
N THR A 7 -11.79 -41.17 -30.75
CA THR A 7 -12.65 -40.11 -31.25
C THR A 7 -12.08 -38.76 -30.82
N ASN A 8 -11.65 -37.95 -31.79
CA ASN A 8 -11.37 -36.52 -31.58
C ASN A 8 -12.68 -35.78 -31.28
N ALA A 9 -13.12 -35.80 -30.03
CA ALA A 9 -14.05 -34.82 -29.50
C ALA A 9 -13.24 -33.58 -29.10
N ILE A 10 -12.90 -32.74 -30.09
CA ILE A 10 -12.49 -31.36 -29.79
C ILE A 10 -13.74 -30.68 -29.24
N LEU A 11 -13.78 -30.46 -27.92
CA LEU A 11 -14.67 -29.50 -27.29
C LEU A 11 -14.35 -28.12 -27.87
N LYS A 12 -15.02 -27.74 -28.97
CA LYS A 12 -15.09 -26.33 -29.36
C LYS A 12 -15.85 -25.61 -28.26
N ALA A 13 -15.14 -24.85 -27.43
CA ALA A 13 -15.76 -23.88 -26.55
C ALA A 13 -16.72 -23.02 -27.39
N ALA A 14 -17.94 -22.81 -26.91
CA ALA A 14 -18.90 -21.93 -27.57
C ALA A 14 -18.25 -20.53 -27.74
N PRO A 15 -18.50 -19.83 -28.86
CA PRO A 15 -17.98 -18.47 -29.03
C PRO A 15 -18.43 -17.61 -27.85
N VAL A 16 -17.47 -16.99 -27.16
CA VAL A 16 -17.74 -16.00 -26.11
C VAL A 16 -18.61 -14.92 -26.74
N SER A 17 -19.80 -14.69 -26.18
CA SER A 17 -20.71 -13.63 -26.64
C SER A 17 -19.95 -12.30 -26.75
N PRO A 18 -20.12 -11.51 -27.83
CA PRO A 18 -19.49 -10.19 -27.94
C PRO A 18 -20.09 -9.15 -26.96
N TRP A 19 -21.10 -9.57 -26.18
CA TRP A 19 -21.78 -8.76 -25.19
C TRP A 19 -21.29 -9.09 -23.78
N LEU A 20 -20.89 -8.05 -23.05
CA LEU A 20 -20.78 -8.08 -21.59
C LEU A 20 -22.05 -7.50 -20.98
N ASN A 21 -22.55 -8.15 -19.94
CA ASN A 21 -23.72 -7.70 -19.21
C ASN A 21 -23.56 -7.95 -17.71
N ASN A 22 -24.16 -7.07 -16.91
CA ASN A 22 -24.30 -7.25 -15.48
C ASN A 22 -25.59 -6.60 -14.99
N SER A 23 -26.16 -7.14 -13.92
CA SER A 23 -27.36 -6.63 -13.28
C SER A 23 -27.01 -6.10 -11.90
N ALA A 24 -26.99 -4.78 -11.73
CA ALA A 24 -26.72 -4.14 -10.44
C ALA A 24 -27.94 -3.35 -9.97
N ASN A 25 -28.36 -3.55 -8.72
CA ASN A 25 -29.55 -2.92 -8.12
C ASN A 25 -30.83 -3.12 -8.94
N GLY A 26 -30.96 -4.25 -9.64
CA GLY A 26 -32.09 -4.56 -10.53
C GLY A 26 -32.16 -3.69 -11.78
N ILE A 27 -31.01 -3.19 -12.24
CA ILE A 27 -30.82 -2.49 -13.52
C ILE A 27 -29.82 -3.32 -14.34
N ASP A 28 -30.22 -3.65 -15.57
CA ASP A 28 -29.37 -4.45 -16.47
C ASP A 28 -28.57 -3.52 -17.38
N TYR A 29 -27.25 -3.65 -17.31
CA TYR A 29 -26.27 -2.90 -18.08
C TYR A 29 -25.65 -3.78 -19.15
N TRP A 30 -25.38 -3.20 -20.31
CA TRP A 30 -24.90 -3.93 -21.47
C TRP A 30 -23.82 -3.16 -22.21
N LEU A 31 -22.83 -3.90 -22.69
CA LEU A 31 -21.72 -3.40 -23.49
C LEU A 31 -21.42 -4.36 -24.64
N HIS A 32 -21.32 -3.82 -25.84
CA HIS A 32 -20.71 -4.51 -26.96
C HIS A 32 -19.19 -4.29 -26.92
N VAL A 33 -18.42 -5.34 -26.62
CA VAL A 33 -16.97 -5.23 -26.40
C VAL A 33 -16.23 -4.68 -27.64
N PRO A 34 -16.51 -5.12 -28.88
CA PRO A 34 -15.76 -4.65 -30.05
C PRO A 34 -15.98 -3.18 -30.41
N THR A 35 -17.22 -2.68 -30.34
CA THR A 35 -17.55 -1.30 -30.74
C THR A 35 -17.57 -0.32 -29.57
N ARG A 36 -17.51 -0.83 -28.34
CA ARG A 36 -17.70 -0.08 -27.09
C ARG A 36 -19.08 0.60 -26.97
N ASP A 37 -20.03 0.24 -27.82
CA ASP A 37 -21.41 0.71 -27.68
C ASP A 37 -22.04 0.09 -26.44
N CYS A 38 -22.67 0.92 -25.61
CA CYS A 38 -23.24 0.48 -24.36
C CYS A 38 -24.60 1.11 -24.10
N GLY A 39 -25.31 0.53 -23.13
CA GLY A 39 -26.67 0.95 -22.86
C GLY A 39 -27.28 0.28 -21.65
N ILE A 40 -28.50 0.70 -21.37
CA ILE A 40 -29.27 0.25 -20.20
C ILE A 40 -30.56 -0.38 -20.70
N HIS A 41 -30.91 -1.52 -20.12
CA HIS A 41 -32.18 -2.15 -20.43
C HIS A 41 -33.35 -1.22 -20.11
N ILE A 42 -34.37 -1.19 -20.98
CA ILE A 42 -35.46 -0.21 -20.92
C ILE A 42 -36.19 -0.15 -19.57
N ARG A 43 -36.29 -1.29 -18.85
CA ARG A 43 -36.86 -1.33 -17.48
C ARG A 43 -35.96 -0.64 -16.46
N GLY A 44 -34.66 -0.88 -16.57
CA GLY A 44 -33.64 -0.20 -15.76
C GLY A 44 -33.62 1.30 -16.00
N LEU A 45 -33.73 1.74 -17.26
CA LEU A 45 -33.82 3.16 -17.60
C LEU A 45 -35.06 3.83 -16.99
N ALA A 46 -36.22 3.16 -17.03
CA ALA A 46 -37.44 3.67 -16.40
C ALA A 46 -37.27 3.86 -14.89
N ARG A 47 -36.62 2.90 -14.22
CA ARG A 47 -36.27 2.97 -12.80
C ARG A 47 -35.33 4.13 -12.49
N LEU A 48 -34.27 4.30 -13.28
CA LEU A 48 -33.31 5.41 -13.13
C LEU A 48 -33.96 6.79 -13.36
N CYS A 49 -34.99 6.87 -14.19
CA CYS A 49 -35.75 8.09 -14.43
C CYS A 49 -36.87 8.34 -13.41
N GLY A 50 -37.17 7.38 -12.53
CA GLY A 50 -38.30 7.45 -11.61
C GLY A 50 -39.67 7.50 -12.31
N VAL A 51 -39.81 6.80 -13.45
CA VAL A 51 -41.05 6.76 -14.24
C VAL A 51 -41.46 5.33 -14.57
N SER A 52 -42.70 5.15 -15.03
CA SER A 52 -43.17 3.84 -15.48
C SER A 52 -42.50 3.42 -16.79
N LEU A 53 -42.35 2.10 -17.00
CA LEU A 53 -41.87 1.55 -18.27
C LEU A 53 -42.70 2.04 -19.46
N ASN A 54 -44.02 2.16 -19.28
CA ASN A 54 -44.94 2.66 -20.31
C ASN A 54 -44.62 4.09 -20.73
N ALA A 55 -44.13 4.94 -19.83
CA ALA A 55 -43.74 6.32 -20.17
C ALA A 55 -42.54 6.34 -21.13
N ILE A 56 -41.50 5.55 -20.84
CA ILE A 56 -40.32 5.42 -21.71
C ILE A 56 -40.70 4.80 -23.06
N GLN A 57 -41.48 3.71 -23.05
CA GLN A 57 -41.94 3.04 -24.27
C GLN A 57 -42.81 3.95 -25.14
N SER A 58 -43.71 4.73 -24.53
CA SER A 58 -44.58 5.66 -25.26
C SER A 58 -43.77 6.80 -25.87
N ALA A 59 -42.75 7.30 -25.18
CA ALA A 59 -41.85 8.32 -25.71
C ALA A 59 -41.08 7.81 -26.93
N ILE A 60 -40.47 6.62 -26.86
CA ILE A 60 -39.77 5.97 -27.98
C ILE A 60 -40.73 5.71 -29.14
N LYS A 61 -41.91 5.13 -28.87
CA LYS A 61 -42.92 4.86 -29.91
C LYS A 61 -43.37 6.14 -30.60
N ASN A 62 -43.51 7.24 -29.86
CA ASN A 62 -43.92 8.52 -30.43
C ASN A 62 -42.80 9.23 -31.20
N SER A 63 -41.52 9.04 -30.84
CA SER A 63 -40.39 9.58 -31.62
C SER A 63 -40.18 8.83 -32.93
N GLN A 64 -40.47 7.53 -32.98
CA GLN A 64 -40.35 6.69 -34.19
C GLN A 64 -41.55 6.78 -35.15
N LYS A 65 -42.66 7.41 -34.75
CA LYS A 65 -43.80 7.64 -35.66
C LYS A 65 -43.40 8.63 -36.75
N THR A 66 -43.38 8.16 -38.00
CA THR A 66 -43.33 9.01 -39.20
C THR A 66 -44.52 9.97 -39.18
N SER A 67 -44.29 11.24 -39.51
CA SER A 67 -45.32 12.27 -39.64
C SER A 67 -46.23 11.99 -40.85
N GLN A 68 -46.96 10.88 -40.85
CA GLN A 68 -47.98 10.61 -41.86
C GLN A 68 -49.32 11.23 -41.42
N LYS A 69 -49.71 12.25 -42.17
CA LYS A 69 -51.09 12.78 -42.34
C LYS A 69 -51.77 13.41 -41.11
N VAL A 70 -51.18 14.44 -40.53
CA VAL A 70 -51.96 15.50 -39.86
C VAL A 70 -51.32 16.85 -40.19
N GLY A 71 -52.12 17.81 -40.67
CA GLY A 71 -51.64 19.09 -41.22
C GLY A 71 -50.65 19.83 -40.32
N ALA A 72 -49.76 20.61 -40.94
CA ALA A 72 -48.60 21.28 -40.33
C ALA A 72 -48.93 22.11 -39.07
N GLU A 73 -50.16 22.63 -38.95
CA GLU A 73 -50.61 23.39 -37.78
C GLU A 73 -50.90 22.51 -36.55
N VAL A 74 -51.36 21.27 -36.73
CA VAL A 74 -51.70 20.36 -35.61
C VAL A 74 -50.45 19.60 -35.12
N THR A 75 -49.43 19.48 -35.97
CA THR A 75 -48.16 18.81 -35.64
C THR A 75 -47.38 19.61 -34.59
N ASN A 76 -47.35 20.94 -34.69
CA ASN A 76 -46.65 21.83 -33.74
C ASN A 76 -47.29 21.89 -32.35
N LEU A 77 -48.58 21.56 -32.21
CA LEU A 77 -49.32 21.59 -30.93
C LEU A 77 -49.13 20.32 -30.08
N ARG A 78 -48.60 19.23 -30.64
CA ARG A 78 -48.46 17.91 -29.97
C ARG A 78 -47.02 17.40 -29.86
N GLU A 79 -46.03 18.18 -30.28
CA GLU A 79 -44.63 17.80 -30.12
C GLU A 79 -44.19 18.00 -28.66
N SER A 80 -43.94 16.91 -27.96
CA SER A 80 -43.29 16.98 -26.66
C SER A 80 -41.80 17.31 -26.84
N GLU A 81 -41.24 18.12 -25.95
CA GLU A 81 -39.80 18.42 -25.89
C GLU A 81 -38.95 17.14 -25.97
N LEU A 82 -39.37 16.07 -25.28
CA LEU A 82 -38.72 14.77 -25.31
C LEU A 82 -38.77 14.10 -26.70
N ARG A 83 -39.87 14.24 -27.45
CA ARG A 83 -39.97 13.70 -28.83
C ARG A 83 -38.91 14.35 -29.73
N ASN A 84 -38.73 15.65 -29.62
CA ASN A 84 -37.77 16.40 -30.43
C ASN A 84 -36.32 16.06 -30.07
N LEU A 85 -36.04 15.81 -28.78
CA LEU A 85 -34.72 15.35 -28.35
C LEU A 85 -34.38 13.93 -28.85
N LEU A 86 -35.38 13.07 -29.02
CA LEU A 86 -35.22 11.69 -29.47
C LEU A 86 -35.30 11.52 -31.00
N LYS A 87 -35.71 12.56 -31.73
CA LYS A 87 -35.86 12.52 -33.18
C LYS A 87 -34.52 12.23 -33.86
N ASP A 88 -34.55 11.37 -34.88
CA ASP A 88 -33.38 10.97 -35.69
C ASP A 88 -32.24 10.31 -34.89
N LYS A 89 -32.51 9.84 -33.66
CA LYS A 89 -31.56 9.07 -32.86
C LYS A 89 -31.77 7.57 -33.07
N VAL A 90 -30.66 6.85 -33.20
CA VAL A 90 -30.63 5.38 -33.08
C VAL A 90 -30.87 5.04 -31.62
N ILE A 91 -31.97 4.35 -31.31
CA ILE A 91 -32.46 4.22 -29.92
C ILE A 91 -31.89 2.98 -29.25
N PHE A 92 -31.88 1.86 -29.97
CA PHE A 92 -31.49 0.56 -29.42
C PHE A 92 -30.10 0.14 -29.89
N LEU A 93 -29.39 -0.64 -29.07
CA LEU A 93 -28.05 -1.15 -29.42
C LEU A 93 -28.08 -2.12 -30.61
N GLU A 94 -29.16 -2.86 -30.78
CA GLU A 94 -29.33 -3.80 -31.90
C GLU A 94 -29.35 -3.11 -33.27
N GLU A 95 -29.81 -1.85 -33.33
CA GLU A 95 -29.86 -1.03 -34.55
C GLU A 95 -28.46 -0.58 -35.01
N VAL A 96 -27.44 -0.61 -34.12
CA VAL A 96 -26.06 -0.19 -34.43
C VAL A 96 -25.22 -1.36 -34.92
N THR A 97 -25.38 -2.52 -34.28
CA THR A 97 -24.50 -3.69 -34.50
C THR A 97 -25.14 -4.76 -35.38
N ASN A 98 -26.41 -4.58 -35.77
CA ASN A 98 -27.25 -5.61 -36.41
C ASN A 98 -27.26 -6.94 -35.63
N LEU A 99 -26.96 -6.88 -34.33
CA LEU A 99 -26.86 -8.01 -33.42
C LEU A 99 -27.55 -7.61 -32.10
N SER A 100 -28.62 -8.31 -31.73
CA SER A 100 -29.32 -7.98 -30.49
C SER A 100 -28.52 -8.44 -29.26
N PRO A 101 -28.53 -7.67 -28.16
CA PRO A 101 -28.05 -8.17 -26.87
C PRO A 101 -28.97 -9.31 -26.40
N THR A 102 -28.46 -10.53 -26.28
CA THR A 102 -29.27 -11.71 -25.92
C THR A 102 -28.90 -12.25 -24.54
N GLN A 103 -29.91 -12.52 -23.72
CA GLN A 103 -29.83 -13.37 -22.52
C GLN A 103 -30.87 -14.49 -22.65
N GLN A 104 -30.71 -15.62 -21.94
CA GLN A 104 -31.65 -16.76 -22.00
C GLN A 104 -33.11 -16.27 -21.89
N GLY A 105 -33.85 -16.27 -23.01
CA GLY A 105 -35.22 -15.72 -23.10
C GLY A 105 -35.52 -14.76 -24.25
N GLY A 106 -34.52 -14.30 -25.03
CA GLY A 106 -34.74 -13.50 -26.26
C GLY A 106 -33.94 -12.20 -26.35
N PRO A 107 -34.18 -11.36 -27.38
CA PRO A 107 -33.47 -10.08 -27.55
C PRO A 107 -33.90 -9.05 -26.50
N ASN A 108 -32.91 -8.48 -25.79
CA ASN A 108 -33.12 -7.46 -24.78
C ASN A 108 -33.23 -6.07 -25.41
N LYS A 109 -34.26 -5.31 -25.01
CA LYS A 109 -34.45 -3.92 -25.43
C LYS A 109 -33.53 -2.98 -24.65
N VAL A 110 -32.29 -2.88 -25.11
CA VAL A 110 -31.26 -2.04 -24.51
C VAL A 110 -31.19 -0.69 -25.21
N VAL A 111 -31.48 0.38 -24.45
CA VAL A 111 -31.43 1.77 -24.94
C VAL A 111 -29.99 2.27 -24.86
N ARG A 112 -29.50 2.92 -25.92
CA ARG A 112 -28.12 3.44 -25.99
C ARG A 112 -27.82 4.48 -24.92
N SER A 113 -26.59 4.51 -24.43
CA SER A 113 -26.10 5.42 -23.37
C SER A 113 -26.46 6.90 -23.62
N ASN A 114 -26.22 7.41 -24.82
CA ASN A 114 -26.53 8.78 -25.21
C ASN A 114 -28.04 9.08 -25.11
N VAL A 115 -28.90 8.12 -25.48
CA VAL A 115 -30.35 8.21 -25.39
C VAL A 115 -30.82 8.06 -23.94
N CYS A 116 -30.22 7.18 -23.15
CA CYS A 116 -30.43 7.12 -21.70
C CYS A 116 -30.18 8.47 -21.04
N GLY A 117 -29.08 9.15 -21.40
CA GLY A 117 -28.75 10.48 -20.92
C GLY A 117 -29.80 11.54 -21.28
N ILE A 118 -30.46 11.43 -22.44
CA ILE A 118 -31.58 12.31 -22.83
C ILE A 118 -32.77 12.14 -21.87
N PHE A 119 -33.19 10.90 -21.63
CA PHE A 119 -34.30 10.59 -20.72
C PHE A 119 -34.03 11.08 -19.30
N LEU A 120 -32.83 10.81 -18.79
CA LEU A 120 -32.40 11.23 -17.45
C LEU A 120 -32.42 12.75 -17.29
N ARG A 121 -31.78 13.48 -18.21
CA ARG A 121 -31.79 14.95 -18.18
C ARG A 121 -33.19 15.54 -18.31
N TYR A 122 -34.02 14.98 -19.19
CA TYR A 122 -35.39 15.43 -19.36
C TYR A 122 -36.20 15.26 -18.07
N HIS A 123 -36.15 14.09 -17.44
CA HIS A 123 -36.91 13.84 -16.21
C HIS A 123 -36.33 14.57 -14.99
N ALA A 124 -35.02 14.77 -14.93
CA ALA A 124 -34.38 15.60 -13.92
C ALA A 124 -34.86 17.07 -14.02
N ARG A 125 -34.92 17.64 -15.24
CA ARG A 125 -35.48 18.98 -15.49
C ARG A 125 -36.95 19.11 -15.12
N LYS A 126 -37.71 18.01 -15.16
CA LYS A 126 -39.11 17.95 -14.70
C LYS A 126 -39.24 17.74 -13.18
N GLY A 127 -38.14 17.79 -12.43
CA GLY A 127 -38.14 17.71 -10.96
C GLY A 127 -38.24 16.29 -10.40
N ARG A 128 -37.94 15.25 -11.19
CA ARG A 128 -37.92 13.87 -10.67
C ARG A 128 -36.66 13.64 -9.86
N GLU A 129 -36.78 13.56 -8.53
CA GLU A 129 -35.67 13.36 -7.59
C GLU A 129 -34.76 12.17 -7.96
N VAL A 130 -35.36 11.02 -8.29
CA VAL A 130 -34.61 9.81 -8.73
C VAL A 130 -33.77 10.10 -9.98
N ALA A 131 -34.30 10.86 -10.94
CA ALA A 131 -33.56 11.22 -12.15
C ALA A 131 -32.46 12.26 -11.86
N ILE A 132 -32.68 13.18 -10.92
CA ILE A 132 -31.67 14.16 -10.47
C ILE A 132 -30.51 13.44 -9.81
N GLU A 133 -30.77 12.58 -8.84
CA GLU A 133 -29.74 11.82 -8.12
C GLU A 133 -28.89 10.97 -9.07
N ASN A 134 -29.53 10.23 -9.99
CA ASN A 134 -28.80 9.43 -10.95
C ASN A 134 -28.08 10.29 -12.01
N SER A 135 -28.63 11.43 -12.40
CA SER A 135 -27.94 12.36 -13.30
C SER A 135 -26.65 12.91 -12.67
N LEU A 136 -26.66 13.21 -11.36
CA LEU A 136 -25.47 13.65 -10.64
C LEU A 136 -24.37 12.57 -10.67
N LYS A 137 -24.72 11.30 -10.43
CA LYS A 137 -23.78 10.16 -10.52
C LYS A 137 -23.12 10.04 -11.91
N PHE A 138 -23.80 10.47 -12.97
CA PHE A 138 -23.25 10.44 -14.34
C PHE A 138 -22.47 11.69 -14.71
N ILE A 139 -22.60 12.81 -13.98
CA ILE A 139 -21.79 14.02 -14.22
C ILE A 139 -20.33 13.77 -13.86
N ASP A 140 -20.08 13.00 -12.80
CA ASP A 140 -18.73 12.75 -12.30
C ASP A 140 -17.90 11.86 -13.23
N PHE A 141 -18.53 10.88 -13.90
CA PHE A 141 -17.83 9.85 -14.67
C PHE A 141 -18.20 9.78 -16.16
N GLY A 142 -19.35 10.32 -16.57
CA GLY A 142 -19.96 10.05 -17.87
C GLY A 142 -20.77 8.74 -17.86
N ILE A 143 -21.90 8.73 -18.58
CA ILE A 143 -22.83 7.58 -18.57
C ILE A 143 -22.22 6.32 -19.18
N GLU A 144 -21.38 6.45 -20.20
CA GLU A 144 -20.66 5.34 -20.82
C GLU A 144 -19.69 4.67 -19.85
N GLN A 145 -18.85 5.47 -19.17
CA GLN A 145 -17.88 4.95 -18.19
C GLN A 145 -18.58 4.32 -16.99
N PHE A 146 -19.67 4.92 -16.53
CA PHE A 146 -20.50 4.31 -15.50
C PHE A 146 -20.98 2.92 -15.94
N ILE A 147 -21.51 2.79 -17.16
CA ILE A 147 -21.97 1.50 -17.69
C ILE A 147 -20.81 0.51 -17.80
N PHE A 148 -19.63 0.94 -18.25
CA PHE A 148 -18.42 0.10 -18.33
C PHE A 148 -18.04 -0.49 -16.96
N ILE A 149 -18.00 0.34 -15.93
CA ILE A 149 -17.76 -0.09 -14.54
C ILE A 149 -18.82 -1.10 -14.10
N GLN A 150 -20.10 -0.83 -14.38
CA GLN A 150 -21.18 -1.75 -13.99
C GLN A 150 -21.04 -3.13 -14.62
N VAL A 151 -20.60 -3.23 -15.88
CA VAL A 151 -20.41 -4.51 -16.57
C VAL A 151 -19.03 -5.14 -16.32
N GLY A 152 -18.21 -4.57 -15.43
CA GLY A 152 -16.85 -5.04 -15.15
C GLY A 152 -15.91 -4.87 -16.34
N PHE A 153 -16.23 -3.99 -17.28
CA PHE A 153 -15.37 -3.66 -18.40
C PHE A 153 -14.47 -2.50 -18.03
N ILE A 154 -13.18 -2.78 -17.96
CA ILE A 154 -12.15 -1.76 -17.85
C ILE A 154 -11.67 -1.54 -19.29
N PRO A 155 -11.97 -0.40 -19.94
CA PRO A 155 -11.35 -0.08 -21.22
C PRO A 155 -9.85 -0.13 -20.99
N ARG A 156 -9.13 -0.99 -21.70
CA ARG A 156 -7.66 -0.90 -21.69
C ARG A 156 -7.33 0.55 -22.01
N PRO A 157 -6.71 1.29 -21.08
CA PRO A 157 -6.29 2.65 -21.38
C PRO A 157 -5.36 2.55 -22.59
N GLU A 158 -5.39 3.54 -23.48
CA GLU A 158 -4.33 3.62 -24.47
C GLU A 158 -3.02 3.67 -23.70
N SER A 159 -2.06 2.84 -24.09
CA SER A 159 -0.77 2.80 -23.42
C SER A 159 0.36 2.83 -24.44
N ILE A 160 1.50 3.32 -23.99
CA ILE A 160 2.73 3.37 -24.75
C ILE A 160 3.88 2.83 -23.88
N MET A 161 4.79 2.09 -24.49
CA MET A 161 6.00 1.63 -23.82
C MET A 161 7.09 2.70 -23.97
N LEU A 162 7.62 3.18 -22.85
CA LEU A 162 8.76 4.11 -22.78
C LEU A 162 9.83 3.48 -21.88
N ASP A 163 11.00 3.15 -22.45
CA ASP A 163 12.12 2.49 -21.75
C ASP A 163 11.66 1.31 -20.87
N ASP A 164 10.91 0.38 -21.47
CA ASP A 164 10.35 -0.81 -20.81
C ASP A 164 9.30 -0.56 -19.72
N ILE A 165 8.87 0.69 -19.53
CA ILE A 165 7.77 1.07 -18.64
C ILE A 165 6.53 1.37 -19.46
N GLU A 166 5.43 0.68 -19.15
CA GLU A 166 4.13 0.98 -19.73
C GLU A 166 3.57 2.27 -19.11
N TYR A 167 3.17 3.23 -19.94
CA TYR A 167 2.46 4.43 -19.52
C TYR A 167 1.07 4.45 -20.11
N LEU A 168 0.06 4.78 -19.30
CA LEU A 168 -1.27 5.11 -19.77
C LEU A 168 -1.25 6.51 -20.39
N ILE A 169 -1.83 6.66 -21.58
CA ILE A 169 -1.82 7.90 -22.35
C ILE A 169 -3.23 8.42 -22.61
N ALA A 170 -3.34 9.75 -22.66
CA ALA A 170 -4.50 10.45 -23.19
C ALA A 170 -4.03 11.61 -24.07
N LYS A 171 -4.76 11.84 -25.16
CA LYS A 171 -4.44 12.87 -26.16
C LYS A 171 -5.58 13.87 -26.26
N GLU A 172 -5.24 15.16 -26.26
CA GLU A 172 -6.22 16.22 -26.42
C GLU A 172 -5.70 17.29 -27.37
N THR A 173 -6.52 17.67 -28.36
CA THR A 173 -6.22 18.77 -29.26
C THR A 173 -6.51 20.10 -28.57
N VAL A 174 -5.50 20.94 -28.42
CA VAL A 174 -5.59 22.23 -27.76
C VAL A 174 -5.35 23.38 -28.72
N GLN A 175 -6.09 24.48 -28.53
CA GLN A 175 -5.85 25.71 -29.27
C GLN A 175 -4.72 26.52 -28.61
N VAL A 176 -3.56 26.56 -29.26
CA VAL A 176 -2.38 27.29 -28.75
C VAL A 176 -2.52 28.79 -28.99
N ASN A 177 -3.06 29.17 -30.16
CA ASN A 177 -3.40 30.54 -30.52
C ASN A 177 -4.57 30.54 -31.54
N LYS A 178 -5.00 31.72 -32.02
CA LYS A 178 -6.16 31.85 -32.92
C LYS A 178 -6.05 31.04 -34.22
N SER A 179 -4.85 30.69 -34.68
CA SER A 179 -4.60 30.00 -35.96
C SER A 179 -3.94 28.63 -35.83
N ARG A 180 -3.55 28.19 -34.62
CA ARG A 180 -2.77 26.97 -34.40
C ARG A 180 -3.42 26.07 -33.35
N GLN A 181 -3.64 24.82 -33.75
CA GLN A 181 -4.05 23.71 -32.87
C GLN A 181 -2.91 22.69 -32.82
N GLU A 182 -2.69 22.11 -31.65
CA GLU A 182 -1.65 21.10 -31.43
C GLU A 182 -2.20 19.99 -30.53
N GLU A 183 -1.60 18.81 -30.58
CA GLU A 183 -1.92 17.71 -29.68
C GLU A 183 -1.10 17.82 -28.39
N VAL A 184 -1.76 17.58 -27.25
CA VAL A 184 -1.13 17.48 -25.93
C VAL A 184 -1.31 16.07 -25.42
N GLN A 185 -0.22 15.51 -24.90
CA GLN A 185 -0.19 14.16 -24.35
C GLN A 185 -0.07 14.19 -22.83
N PHE A 186 -0.97 13.44 -22.17
CA PHE A 186 -1.00 13.22 -20.73
C PHE A 186 -0.57 11.79 -20.43
N PHE A 187 0.19 11.59 -19.37
CA PHE A 187 0.76 10.30 -19.00
C PHE A 187 0.45 9.95 -17.55
N THR A 188 0.18 8.67 -17.29
CA THR A 188 0.13 8.11 -15.94
C THR A 188 0.84 6.77 -15.91
N ASN A 189 1.77 6.60 -14.96
CA ASN A 189 2.38 5.31 -14.67
C ASN A 189 1.35 4.40 -13.98
N PRO A 190 0.98 3.24 -14.56
CA PRO A 190 -0.05 2.36 -14.02
C PRO A 190 0.36 1.65 -12.72
N ILE A 191 1.67 1.60 -12.40
CA ILE A 191 2.19 0.96 -11.20
C ILE A 191 2.31 1.96 -10.06
N THR A 192 2.91 3.13 -10.31
CA THR A 192 3.19 4.12 -9.26
C THR A 192 2.10 5.17 -9.10
N GLY A 193 1.24 5.34 -10.10
CA GLY A 193 0.28 6.43 -10.17
C GLY A 193 0.92 7.81 -10.41
N GLU A 194 2.23 7.90 -10.60
CA GLU A 194 2.88 9.15 -11.00
C GLU A 194 2.39 9.57 -12.39
N CYS A 195 1.96 10.82 -12.51
CA CYS A 195 1.40 11.35 -13.74
C CYS A 195 2.04 12.68 -14.12
N GLY A 196 1.86 13.06 -15.39
CA GLY A 196 2.50 14.23 -15.96
C GLY A 196 2.03 14.60 -17.35
N ILE A 197 2.63 15.66 -17.87
CA ILE A 197 2.36 16.18 -19.21
C ILE A 197 3.67 16.19 -19.99
N GLU A 198 3.63 15.81 -21.26
CA GLU A 198 4.77 15.98 -22.16
C GLU A 198 5.26 17.44 -22.13
N LEU A 199 6.57 17.66 -22.05
CA LEU A 199 7.15 19.00 -21.99
C LEU A 199 6.69 19.92 -23.14
N GLN A 200 6.61 19.38 -24.36
CA GLN A 200 6.16 20.14 -25.52
C GLN A 200 4.67 20.47 -25.42
N GLY A 201 3.84 19.51 -24.99
CA GLY A 201 2.43 19.73 -24.68
C GLY A 201 2.20 20.78 -23.58
N LEU A 202 3.07 20.81 -22.55
CA LEU A 202 3.04 21.81 -21.50
C LEU A 202 3.27 23.23 -22.06
N CYS A 203 4.17 23.38 -23.03
CA CYS A 203 4.39 24.67 -23.72
C CYS A 203 3.13 25.15 -24.45
N TYR A 204 2.38 24.23 -25.07
CA TYR A 204 1.15 24.52 -25.79
C TYR A 204 0.04 25.03 -24.86
N ILE A 205 -0.21 24.34 -23.76
CA ILE A 205 -1.23 24.75 -22.77
C ILE A 205 -0.81 25.99 -21.97
N CYS A 206 0.47 26.35 -21.96
CA CYS A 206 0.93 27.65 -21.48
C CYS A 206 0.68 28.81 -22.48
N GLY A 207 -0.04 28.58 -23.58
CA GLY A 207 -0.28 29.60 -24.62
C GLY A 207 0.91 29.77 -25.56
N GLY A 208 1.59 28.67 -25.88
CA GLY A 208 2.72 28.63 -26.81
C GLY A 208 3.99 29.30 -26.27
N VAL A 209 4.24 29.21 -24.97
CA VAL A 209 5.48 29.71 -24.37
C VAL A 209 6.66 28.94 -24.98
N ALA A 210 7.74 29.65 -25.31
CA ALA A 210 8.92 29.02 -25.89
C ALA A 210 9.51 27.97 -24.94
N LEU A 211 9.86 26.80 -25.49
CA LEU A 211 10.42 25.66 -24.75
C LEU A 211 11.56 26.07 -23.81
N LYS A 212 12.43 26.99 -24.25
CA LYS A 212 13.55 27.49 -23.42
C LYS A 212 13.10 28.08 -22.09
N HIS A 213 12.00 28.84 -22.06
CA HIS A 213 11.53 29.50 -20.85
C HIS A 213 10.92 28.50 -19.87
N VAL A 214 10.22 27.49 -20.38
CA VAL A 214 9.70 26.40 -19.55
C VAL A 214 10.87 25.58 -18.99
N LYS A 215 11.88 25.23 -19.81
CA LYS A 215 13.07 24.52 -19.34
C LYS A 215 13.83 25.27 -18.24
N THR A 216 14.07 26.58 -18.39
CA THR A 216 14.71 27.39 -17.34
C THR A 216 13.93 27.37 -16.03
N PHE A 217 12.59 27.36 -16.08
CA PHE A 217 11.77 27.21 -14.88
C PHE A 217 11.92 25.83 -14.24
N LEU A 218 11.97 24.77 -15.06
CA LEU A 218 12.11 23.38 -14.60
C LEU A 218 13.49 23.12 -13.98
N GLU A 219 14.56 23.71 -14.50
CA GLU A 219 15.93 23.61 -13.96
C GLU A 219 16.03 24.15 -12.52
N ALA A 220 15.13 25.05 -12.13
CA ALA A 220 15.04 25.55 -10.75
C ALA A 220 14.20 24.67 -9.82
N GLN A 221 13.59 23.58 -10.32
CA GLN A 221 12.79 22.64 -9.52
C GLN A 221 13.59 21.39 -9.18
N GLN A 222 13.38 20.86 -7.98
CA GLN A 222 13.92 19.56 -7.60
C GLN A 222 13.10 18.44 -8.28
N ASP A 223 13.80 17.58 -9.03
CA ASP A 223 13.23 16.40 -9.70
C ASP A 223 11.95 16.67 -10.54
N PRO A 224 12.05 17.46 -11.63
CA PRO A 224 10.88 17.95 -12.36
C PRO A 224 10.21 16.91 -13.29
N TYR A 225 10.86 15.78 -13.56
CA TYR A 225 10.40 14.81 -14.56
C TYR A 225 9.99 13.48 -13.92
N VAL A 226 8.99 12.81 -14.49
CA VAL A 226 8.57 11.46 -14.06
C VAL A 226 9.69 10.44 -14.32
N GLN A 227 10.43 10.61 -15.43
CA GLN A 227 11.64 9.87 -15.74
C GLN A 227 12.76 10.84 -16.11
N THR A 228 13.89 10.72 -15.43
CA THR A 228 15.07 11.53 -15.72
C THR A 228 15.72 11.02 -17.01
N ASN A 229 16.05 11.91 -17.95
CA ASN A 229 16.76 11.61 -19.21
C ASN A 229 15.98 10.87 -20.32
N HIS A 230 14.65 10.82 -20.29
CA HIS A 230 13.84 10.24 -21.37
C HIS A 230 13.54 11.23 -22.51
N PRO A 231 13.56 10.82 -23.81
CA PRO A 231 13.27 11.70 -24.96
C PRO A 231 11.92 12.44 -24.92
N GLN A 232 10.84 11.77 -24.51
CA GLN A 232 9.51 12.38 -24.35
C GLN A 232 9.39 13.40 -23.19
N GLN A 233 10.43 13.56 -22.34
CA GLN A 233 10.50 14.53 -21.22
C GLN A 233 9.14 14.79 -20.51
N ILE A 234 8.65 13.82 -19.74
CA ILE A 234 7.35 13.93 -19.04
C ILE A 234 7.51 14.73 -17.75
N VAL A 235 6.91 15.92 -17.68
CA VAL A 235 6.99 16.81 -16.50
C VAL A 235 5.98 16.35 -15.45
N LYS A 236 6.40 16.20 -14.18
CA LYS A 236 5.52 15.75 -13.08
C LYS A 236 4.33 16.68 -12.91
N ALA A 237 3.15 16.12 -12.66
CA ALA A 237 1.89 16.87 -12.52
C ALA A 237 1.97 18.01 -11.48
N SER A 238 2.61 17.79 -10.33
CA SER A 238 2.82 18.82 -9.30
C SER A 238 3.64 20.01 -9.82
N ILE A 239 4.59 19.76 -10.71
CA ILE A 239 5.42 20.79 -11.35
C ILE A 239 4.67 21.45 -12.51
N CYS A 240 3.90 20.70 -13.30
CA CYS A 240 3.01 21.27 -14.32
C CYS A 240 2.07 22.31 -13.72
N ALA A 241 1.50 22.06 -12.53
CA ALA A 241 0.66 23.03 -11.82
C ALA A 241 1.43 24.33 -11.50
N LYS A 242 2.67 24.22 -11.01
CA LYS A 242 3.52 25.39 -10.75
C LYS A 242 3.85 26.16 -12.03
N VAL A 243 4.14 25.47 -13.12
CA VAL A 243 4.42 26.07 -14.43
C VAL A 243 3.20 26.85 -14.94
N LEU A 244 2.02 26.25 -14.89
CA LEU A 244 0.76 26.90 -15.29
C LEU A 244 0.46 28.13 -14.43
N GLU A 245 0.64 28.03 -13.11
CA GLU A 245 0.47 29.15 -12.17
C GLU A 245 1.46 30.28 -12.47
N HIS A 246 2.73 29.94 -12.70
CA HIS A 246 3.78 30.90 -13.00
C HIS A 246 3.48 31.69 -14.27
N PHE A 247 3.23 31.02 -15.40
CA PHE A 247 2.97 31.70 -16.67
C PHE A 247 1.57 32.32 -16.75
N GLY A 248 0.61 31.83 -15.97
CA GLY A 248 -0.73 32.40 -15.86
C GLY A 248 -0.77 33.68 -15.04
N HIS A 249 -0.08 33.73 -13.88
CA HIS A 249 -0.31 34.78 -12.88
C HIS A 249 0.94 35.60 -12.52
N GLN A 250 2.14 35.01 -12.55
CA GLN A 250 3.36 35.63 -12.03
C GLN A 250 4.22 36.25 -13.13
N HIS A 251 4.45 35.51 -14.21
CA HIS A 251 5.31 35.90 -15.33
C HIS A 251 4.69 37.01 -16.17
N LYS A 252 5.52 37.91 -16.72
CA LYS A 252 5.10 38.97 -17.65
C LYS A 252 5.66 38.69 -19.05
N PRO A 253 4.84 38.66 -20.11
CA PRO A 253 3.39 38.82 -20.11
C PRO A 253 2.66 37.58 -19.57
N ARG A 254 1.54 37.81 -18.89
CA ARG A 254 0.64 36.76 -18.39
C ARG A 254 -0.09 36.07 -19.54
N LYS A 255 -0.30 34.77 -19.44
CA LYS A 255 -0.95 33.95 -20.47
C LYS A 255 -2.34 33.51 -20.01
N THR A 256 -3.38 34.03 -20.66
CA THR A 256 -4.79 33.67 -20.35
C THR A 256 -5.08 32.19 -20.61
N VAL A 257 -4.44 31.60 -21.62
CA VAL A 257 -4.53 30.16 -21.91
C VAL A 257 -3.97 29.34 -20.73
N ALA A 258 -2.83 29.75 -20.16
CA ALA A 258 -2.26 29.10 -18.98
C ALA A 258 -3.18 29.22 -17.76
N GLN A 259 -3.83 30.36 -17.54
CA GLN A 259 -4.81 30.55 -16.46
C GLN A 259 -6.02 29.62 -16.62
N HIS A 260 -6.52 29.46 -17.84
CA HIS A 260 -7.61 28.54 -18.14
C HIS A 260 -7.23 27.10 -17.79
N TRP A 261 -6.07 26.64 -18.27
CA TRP A 261 -5.60 25.28 -17.99
C TRP A 261 -5.23 25.05 -16.52
N ALA A 262 -4.68 26.06 -15.83
CA ALA A 262 -4.47 26.00 -14.38
C ALA A 262 -5.77 25.72 -13.64
N LYS A 263 -6.88 26.33 -14.06
CA LYS A 263 -8.21 26.11 -13.48
C LYS A 263 -8.82 24.76 -13.90
N SER A 264 -8.74 24.41 -15.19
CA SER A 264 -9.34 23.19 -15.74
C SER A 264 -8.65 21.92 -15.23
N LEU A 265 -7.36 22.00 -14.91
CA LEU A 265 -6.58 20.92 -14.33
C LEU A 265 -6.43 21.04 -12.81
N ASN A 266 -7.33 21.70 -12.08
CA ASN A 266 -7.24 21.76 -10.62
C ASN A 266 -8.32 20.89 -9.96
N PRO A 267 -7.98 19.89 -9.13
CA PRO A 267 -6.63 19.41 -8.79
C PRO A 267 -6.00 18.54 -9.89
N ILE A 268 -4.72 18.77 -10.20
CA ILE A 268 -4.08 18.24 -11.42
C ILE A 268 -3.95 16.73 -11.45
N VAL A 269 -3.58 16.11 -10.34
CA VAL A 269 -3.37 14.65 -10.27
C VAL A 269 -4.68 13.89 -10.54
N PRO A 270 -5.80 14.15 -9.81
CA PRO A 270 -7.07 13.49 -10.10
C PRO A 270 -7.57 13.70 -11.54
N VAL A 271 -7.39 14.91 -12.10
CA VAL A 271 -7.82 15.21 -13.47
C VAL A 271 -6.98 14.43 -14.49
N LEU A 272 -5.66 14.32 -14.31
CA LEU A 272 -4.81 13.53 -15.20
C LEU A 272 -5.09 12.03 -15.08
N HIS A 273 -5.32 11.52 -13.86
CA HIS A 273 -5.76 10.14 -13.64
C HIS A 273 -7.07 9.85 -14.36
N GLN A 274 -8.05 10.75 -14.26
CA GLN A 274 -9.32 10.63 -14.99
C GLN A 274 -9.12 10.63 -16.50
N LYS A 275 -8.30 11.55 -17.03
CA LYS A 275 -8.02 11.65 -18.48
C LYS A 275 -7.37 10.39 -19.03
N THR A 276 -6.40 9.83 -18.30
CA THR A 276 -5.66 8.62 -18.69
C THR A 276 -6.39 7.33 -18.34
N ASN A 277 -7.62 7.42 -17.81
CA ASN A 277 -8.40 6.28 -17.32
C ASN A 277 -7.60 5.41 -16.33
N TYR A 278 -6.74 6.04 -15.53
CA TYR A 278 -5.96 5.37 -14.49
C TYR A 278 -6.89 4.93 -13.36
N GLN A 279 -6.79 3.66 -13.02
CA GLN A 279 -7.36 3.10 -11.81
C GLN A 279 -6.20 2.73 -10.91
N ALA A 280 -6.20 3.23 -9.68
CA ALA A 280 -5.24 2.78 -8.69
C ALA A 280 -5.30 1.24 -8.63
N PRO A 281 -4.15 0.55 -8.67
CA PRO A 281 -4.13 -0.89 -8.45
C PRO A 281 -5.01 -1.20 -7.24
N ALA A 282 -5.96 -2.12 -7.38
CA ALA A 282 -6.77 -2.56 -6.25
C ALA A 282 -5.79 -2.97 -5.15
N VAL A 283 -5.93 -2.34 -3.97
CA VAL A 283 -5.07 -2.58 -2.81
C VAL A 283 -5.00 -4.09 -2.64
N THR A 284 -3.87 -4.68 -3.05
CA THR A 284 -3.71 -6.12 -2.94
C THR A 284 -3.70 -6.45 -1.44
N ASP A 285 -4.09 -7.67 -1.07
CA ASP A 285 -4.02 -8.11 0.33
C ASP A 285 -2.63 -7.83 0.94
N ARG A 286 -1.59 -7.83 0.10
CA ARG A 286 -0.22 -7.42 0.44
C ARG A 286 -0.09 -5.95 0.84
N GLU A 287 -0.71 -5.01 0.14
CA GLU A 287 -0.67 -3.58 0.49
C GLU A 287 -1.52 -3.29 1.73
N SER A 288 -2.64 -3.98 1.91
CA SER A 288 -3.42 -3.92 3.17
C SER A 288 -2.62 -4.47 4.35
N MET A 289 -1.88 -5.57 4.14
CA MET A 289 -0.97 -6.14 5.14
C MET A 289 0.20 -5.19 5.43
N LEU A 290 0.80 -4.57 4.41
CA LEU A 290 1.87 -3.58 4.59
C LEU A 290 1.38 -2.31 5.28
N GLN A 291 0.17 -1.83 4.98
CA GLN A 291 -0.43 -0.69 5.68
C GLN A 291 -0.76 -1.04 7.13
N ALA A 292 -1.24 -2.25 7.40
CA ALA A 292 -1.45 -2.75 8.76
C ALA A 292 -0.11 -2.88 9.51
N GLU A 293 0.94 -3.36 8.84
CA GLU A 293 2.29 -3.45 9.40
C GLU A 293 2.89 -2.06 9.67
N ILE A 294 2.74 -1.11 8.75
CA ILE A 294 3.17 0.28 8.95
C ILE A 294 2.39 0.94 10.10
N ALA A 295 1.08 0.69 10.21
CA ALA A 295 0.28 1.19 11.32
C ALA A 295 0.75 0.60 12.66
N ASN A 296 1.03 -0.70 12.69
CA ASN A 296 1.56 -1.40 13.86
C ASN A 296 2.96 -0.87 14.24
N LEU A 297 3.86 -0.68 13.26
CA LEU A 297 5.19 -0.10 13.48
C LEU A 297 5.14 1.36 13.94
N LYS A 298 4.15 2.15 13.49
CA LYS A 298 3.93 3.52 13.97
C LYS A 298 3.44 3.54 15.41
N GLN A 299 2.48 2.68 15.75
CA GLN A 299 1.98 2.54 17.11
C GLN A 299 3.09 2.07 18.06
N GLU A 300 3.92 1.12 17.62
CA GLU A 300 5.09 0.65 18.38
C GLU A 300 6.13 1.76 18.55
N ASN A 301 6.42 2.54 17.50
CA ASN A 301 7.32 3.71 17.62
C ASN A 301 6.78 4.75 18.60
N GLU A 302 5.47 4.98 18.61
CA GLU A 302 4.84 5.92 19.55
C GLU A 302 4.91 5.38 20.99
N HIS A 303 4.64 4.10 21.20
CA HIS A 303 4.80 3.42 22.47
C HIS A 303 6.24 3.48 22.98
N LEU A 304 7.23 3.15 22.13
CA LEU A 304 8.66 3.25 22.46
C LEU A 304 9.09 4.68 22.78
N ARG A 305 8.54 5.68 22.08
CA ARG A 305 8.78 7.10 22.39
C ARG A 305 8.17 7.50 23.71
N GLN A 306 6.95 7.05 24.03
CA GLN A 306 6.31 7.29 25.32
C GLN A 306 7.09 6.61 26.45
N LEU A 307 7.56 5.38 26.24
CA LEU A 307 8.41 4.66 27.18
C LEU A 307 9.71 5.44 27.41
N ALA A 308 10.42 5.82 26.35
CA ALA A 308 11.62 6.65 26.45
C ALA A 308 11.36 8.01 27.13
N HIS A 309 10.15 8.57 26.98
CA HIS A 309 9.77 9.82 27.65
C HIS A 309 9.48 9.62 29.14
N GLN A 310 8.88 8.49 29.52
CA GLN A 310 8.67 8.08 30.92
C GLN A 310 10.01 7.76 31.61
N THR A 311 10.95 7.10 30.92
CA THR A 311 12.31 6.84 31.42
C THR A 311 13.15 8.12 31.53
N ARG A 312 12.86 9.16 30.72
CA ARG A 312 13.49 10.49 30.86
C ARG A 312 12.91 11.33 32.01
N GLY A 313 11.70 11.03 32.47
CA GLY A 313 11.03 11.74 33.56
C GLY A 313 11.67 11.53 34.94
N SER A 314 12.47 10.46 35.12
CA SER A 314 13.19 10.15 36.37
C SER A 314 14.62 10.73 36.43
N GLY A 315 15.09 11.43 35.39
CA GLY A 315 16.40 12.08 35.37
C GLY A 315 17.62 11.13 35.25
N ASN A 316 17.42 9.82 35.26
CA ASN A 316 18.47 8.83 34.98
C ASN A 316 17.87 7.66 34.21
N MET A 317 18.42 7.37 33.03
CA MET A 317 18.06 6.17 32.27
C MET A 317 18.58 4.96 33.03
N ASP A 318 17.69 4.08 33.46
CA ASP A 318 18.07 2.78 34.01
C ASP A 318 18.48 1.86 32.86
N TRP A 319 19.80 1.74 32.68
CA TRP A 319 20.39 0.95 31.60
C TRP A 319 20.14 -0.55 31.77
N HIS A 320 19.93 -1.02 33.00
CA HIS A 320 19.66 -2.44 33.27
C HIS A 320 18.23 -2.79 32.87
N ASP A 321 17.26 -1.93 33.24
CA ASP A 321 15.87 -2.06 32.74
C ASP A 321 15.82 -2.03 31.21
N PHE A 322 16.58 -1.13 30.59
CA PHE A 322 16.61 -0.98 29.14
C PHE A 322 17.14 -2.24 28.44
N LEU A 323 18.24 -2.84 28.93
CA LEU A 323 18.77 -4.09 28.41
C LEU A 323 17.71 -5.20 28.42
N VAL A 324 17.04 -5.40 29.55
CA VAL A 324 16.12 -6.54 29.69
C VAL A 324 14.84 -6.35 28.88
N HIS A 325 14.31 -5.13 28.79
CA HIS A 325 13.17 -4.85 27.91
C HIS A 325 13.51 -5.12 26.46
N PHE A 326 14.72 -4.75 26.02
CA PHE A 326 15.15 -4.99 24.65
C PHE A 326 15.44 -6.48 24.37
N LEU A 327 15.99 -7.22 25.34
CA LEU A 327 16.14 -8.67 25.25
C LEU A 327 14.78 -9.38 25.14
N LYS A 328 13.80 -8.99 25.97
CA LYS A 328 12.42 -9.52 25.90
C LYS A 328 11.77 -9.29 24.55
N GLN A 329 12.02 -8.13 23.94
CA GLN A 329 11.50 -7.84 22.61
C GLN A 329 12.25 -8.61 21.51
N SER A 330 13.58 -8.66 21.58
CA SER A 330 14.43 -9.32 20.56
C SER A 330 14.25 -10.85 20.57
N LEU A 331 13.95 -11.42 21.73
CA LEU A 331 13.76 -12.86 21.91
C LEU A 331 12.27 -13.27 21.94
N LYS A 332 11.35 -12.36 21.58
CA LYS A 332 9.88 -12.56 21.66
C LYS A 332 9.37 -13.73 20.82
N THR A 333 10.06 -14.07 19.73
CA THR A 333 9.74 -15.21 18.85
C THR A 333 10.44 -16.50 19.26
N GLN A 334 11.31 -16.42 20.26
CA GLN A 334 12.14 -17.51 20.73
C GLN A 334 11.61 -18.03 22.08
N PRO A 335 11.86 -19.30 22.40
CA PRO A 335 11.21 -19.93 23.53
C PRO A 335 11.99 -19.73 24.85
N TYR A 336 12.15 -18.48 25.28
CA TYR A 336 12.90 -18.13 26.48
C TYR A 336 12.00 -17.46 27.53
N LEU A 337 12.15 -17.85 28.79
CA LEU A 337 11.62 -17.09 29.94
C LEU A 337 12.71 -16.15 30.45
N ILE A 338 12.41 -14.86 30.56
CA ILE A 338 13.36 -13.82 30.97
C ILE A 338 12.88 -13.20 32.28
N GLU A 339 13.59 -13.48 33.37
CA GLU A 339 13.31 -12.95 34.71
C GLU A 339 14.26 -11.78 35.02
N MET A 340 13.68 -10.67 35.50
CA MET A 340 14.41 -9.49 36.00
C MET A 340 14.75 -9.69 37.46
N GLU A 341 15.88 -9.15 37.92
CA GLU A 341 16.13 -8.92 39.34
C GLU A 341 15.80 -10.14 40.21
N LYS A 342 16.20 -11.33 39.75
CA LYS A 342 15.86 -12.55 40.48
C LYS A 342 16.59 -12.54 41.81
N LEU A 343 15.84 -12.71 42.89
CA LEU A 343 16.38 -12.85 44.23
C LEU A 343 17.11 -14.20 44.32
N VAL A 344 18.43 -14.17 44.41
CA VAL A 344 19.27 -15.40 44.39
C VAL A 344 19.79 -15.80 45.78
N ALA A 345 19.29 -15.15 46.84
CA ALA A 345 19.68 -15.41 48.21
C ALA A 345 18.63 -14.93 49.23
N LYS A 346 18.71 -15.42 50.48
CA LYS A 346 17.92 -14.96 51.64
C LYS A 346 18.14 -13.48 52.04
N ARG A 347 19.02 -12.76 51.34
CA ARG A 347 19.27 -11.31 51.43
C ARG A 347 19.22 -10.77 50.02
N ASP A 348 18.59 -9.62 49.82
CA ASP A 348 18.37 -9.00 48.50
C ASP A 348 19.69 -8.83 47.73
N GLN A 349 19.91 -9.71 46.75
CA GLN A 349 20.98 -9.61 45.76
C GLN A 349 20.33 -9.84 44.39
N TYR A 350 20.49 -8.90 43.47
CA TYR A 350 19.75 -8.85 42.21
C TYR A 350 20.68 -9.17 41.03
N LEU A 351 20.42 -10.30 40.37
CA LEU A 351 21.03 -10.60 39.08
C LEU A 351 20.37 -9.74 37.98
N ASP A 352 21.19 -9.13 37.11
CA ASP A 352 20.71 -8.21 36.08
C ASP A 352 19.74 -8.90 35.10
N CYS A 353 20.04 -10.13 34.66
CA CYS A 353 19.11 -10.90 33.85
C CYS A 353 19.34 -12.43 33.99
N LEU A 354 18.25 -13.17 34.17
CA LEU A 354 18.22 -14.64 34.01
C LEU A 354 17.38 -15.01 32.79
N ILE A 355 17.98 -15.75 31.86
CA ILE A 355 17.30 -16.30 30.69
C ILE A 355 17.23 -17.83 30.82
N ILE A 356 16.01 -18.38 30.82
CA ILE A 356 15.75 -19.81 30.93
C ILE A 356 15.27 -20.33 29.57
N SER A 357 15.99 -21.32 29.01
CA SER A 357 15.67 -21.91 27.70
C SER A 357 14.63 -23.04 27.78
N LYS A 358 13.70 -23.11 26.82
CA LYS A 358 12.59 -24.10 26.74
C LYS A 358 13.00 -25.58 26.58
N ALA A 359 14.27 -25.91 26.35
CA ALA A 359 14.70 -27.31 26.23
C ALA A 359 14.46 -28.16 27.51
N SER A 360 13.99 -27.56 28.62
CA SER A 360 13.67 -28.22 29.88
C SER A 360 12.21 -28.11 30.35
N ILE A 361 11.24 -27.83 29.45
CA ILE A 361 9.80 -27.76 29.82
C ILE A 361 9.20 -29.15 30.15
N ASP A 362 9.93 -30.26 30.05
CA ASP A 362 9.47 -31.58 30.48
C ASP A 362 9.43 -31.78 32.02
N ALA A 363 9.52 -30.70 32.81
CA ALA A 363 9.23 -30.75 34.23
C ALA A 363 7.71 -30.93 34.48
N PRO A 364 7.25 -31.91 35.28
CA PRO A 364 5.85 -32.39 35.29
C PRO A 364 4.74 -31.40 35.68
N ASN A 365 5.03 -30.14 36.02
CA ASN A 365 4.06 -29.21 36.61
C ASN A 365 4.19 -27.76 36.11
N SER A 366 4.74 -27.51 34.92
CA SER A 366 4.85 -26.14 34.40
C SER A 366 3.60 -25.69 33.61
N ILE A 367 3.18 -24.44 33.87
CA ILE A 367 1.98 -23.78 33.31
C ILE A 367 2.09 -23.71 31.77
N PRO A 368 1.02 -23.94 31.00
CA PRO A 368 1.11 -23.94 29.54
C PRO A 368 1.46 -22.54 29.01
N PHE A 369 2.60 -22.42 28.32
CA PHE A 369 2.96 -21.22 27.59
C PHE A 369 2.28 -21.19 26.20
N PRO A 370 1.78 -20.04 25.74
CA PRO A 370 1.21 -19.90 24.41
C PRO A 370 2.25 -20.19 23.31
N SER A 371 1.85 -20.98 22.32
CA SER A 371 2.64 -21.32 21.14
C SER A 371 2.73 -20.13 20.19
N PHE A 372 3.92 -19.55 20.04
CA PHE A 372 4.21 -18.53 19.03
C PHE A 372 4.95 -19.16 17.82
N PRO A 373 4.69 -18.68 16.59
CA PRO A 373 5.43 -19.09 15.41
C PRO A 373 6.89 -18.66 15.53
N ILE A 374 7.81 -19.62 15.39
CA ILE A 374 9.25 -19.41 15.52
C ILE A 374 9.76 -18.87 14.18
N ALA A 375 10.11 -17.59 14.12
CA ALA A 375 10.99 -17.09 13.08
C ALA A 375 12.44 -17.29 13.58
N GLU A 376 13.26 -18.00 12.82
CA GLU A 376 14.70 -18.20 13.07
C GLU A 376 15.49 -16.91 12.82
N ALA A 377 15.18 -15.83 13.55
CA ALA A 377 16.05 -14.67 13.59
C ALA A 377 17.37 -15.07 14.28
N PRO A 378 18.54 -14.80 13.68
CA PRO A 378 19.83 -15.12 14.29
C PRO A 378 19.99 -14.36 15.61
N LEU A 379 20.53 -15.04 16.63
CA LEU A 379 20.84 -14.42 17.91
C LEU A 379 21.98 -13.40 17.75
N PRO A 380 22.04 -12.37 18.62
CA PRO A 380 23.16 -11.45 18.67
C PRO A 380 24.49 -12.19 18.89
N ASP A 381 25.57 -11.69 18.29
CA ASP A 381 26.89 -12.31 18.42
C ASP A 381 27.28 -12.44 19.91
N GLY A 382 27.79 -13.62 20.27
CA GLY A 382 28.15 -13.96 21.65
C GLY A 382 26.98 -14.41 22.53
N LEU A 383 25.73 -14.41 22.06
CA LEU A 383 24.58 -14.90 22.82
C LEU A 383 24.12 -16.26 22.25
N ILE A 384 24.60 -17.35 22.84
CA ILE A 384 24.39 -18.72 22.30
C ILE A 384 23.10 -19.35 22.86
N LEU A 385 22.76 -19.09 24.13
CA LEU A 385 21.53 -19.54 24.83
C LEU A 385 21.16 -21.03 24.69
N GLU A 386 22.16 -21.91 24.52
CA GLU A 386 21.97 -23.36 24.43
C GLU A 386 21.78 -24.04 25.80
N LYS A 387 22.14 -23.36 26.89
CA LYS A 387 22.05 -23.92 28.24
C LYS A 387 20.70 -23.61 28.87
N THR A 388 20.27 -24.46 29.81
CA THR A 388 19.00 -24.32 30.52
C THR A 388 18.91 -22.97 31.24
N TYR A 389 19.95 -22.61 31.97
CA TYR A 389 20.03 -21.38 32.76
C TYR A 389 21.16 -20.50 32.23
N ASN A 390 20.83 -19.32 31.71
CA ASN A 390 21.79 -18.37 31.17
C ASN A 390 21.77 -17.12 32.04
N LEU A 391 22.83 -16.89 32.80
CA LEU A 391 22.93 -15.76 33.72
C LEU A 391 23.72 -14.65 33.04
N ILE A 392 23.15 -13.46 33.00
CA ILE A 392 23.79 -12.28 32.43
C ILE A 392 23.98 -11.25 33.54
N SER A 393 25.21 -10.76 33.68
CA SER A 393 25.46 -9.49 34.36
C SER A 393 25.82 -8.41 33.35
N TYR A 394 25.37 -7.18 33.58
CA TYR A 394 25.54 -6.06 32.67
C TYR A 394 26.28 -4.89 33.33
N LYS A 395 27.15 -4.25 32.56
CA LYS A 395 27.86 -3.02 32.93
C LYS A 395 27.74 -2.01 31.81
N SER A 396 26.93 -0.98 32.05
CA SER A 396 26.61 0.08 31.09
C SER A 396 27.81 0.98 30.76
N CYS A 397 27.63 1.95 29.87
CA CYS A 397 28.65 2.96 29.56
C CYS A 397 29.11 3.78 30.78
N ARG A 398 28.33 3.77 31.88
CA ARG A 398 28.62 4.47 33.14
C ARG A 398 29.28 3.60 34.19
N GLU A 399 29.39 2.29 33.95
CA GLU A 399 29.93 1.32 34.89
C GLU A 399 31.04 0.50 34.22
N SER A 400 32.21 0.45 34.85
CA SER A 400 33.28 -0.43 34.37
C SER A 400 33.07 -1.85 34.92
N LEU A 401 33.35 -2.86 34.10
CA LEU A 401 33.44 -4.22 34.59
C LEU A 401 34.68 -4.37 35.49
N THR A 402 34.48 -4.91 36.68
CA THR A 402 35.53 -5.16 37.68
C THR A 402 35.61 -6.64 38.02
N LEU A 403 36.73 -7.07 38.62
CA LEU A 403 36.86 -8.44 39.12
C LEU A 403 35.80 -8.76 40.20
N TRP A 404 35.37 -7.76 40.97
CA TRP A 404 34.30 -7.92 41.94
C TRP A 404 32.97 -8.27 41.27
N ALA A 405 32.59 -7.57 40.19
CA ALA A 405 31.38 -7.88 39.43
C ALA A 405 31.43 -9.30 38.81
N VAL A 406 32.61 -9.75 38.38
CA VAL A 406 32.82 -11.14 37.93
C VAL A 406 32.56 -12.13 39.07
N GLN A 407 33.06 -11.84 40.27
CA GLN A 407 32.84 -12.67 41.47
C GLN A 407 31.37 -12.65 41.90
N GLU A 408 30.66 -11.53 41.76
CA GLU A 408 29.22 -11.43 42.02
C GLU A 408 28.42 -12.32 41.08
N LEU A 409 28.72 -12.33 39.77
CA LEU A 409 28.09 -13.24 38.81
C LEU A 409 28.30 -14.72 39.19
N ILE A 410 29.50 -15.09 39.61
CA ILE A 410 29.79 -16.44 40.12
C ILE A 410 28.98 -16.71 41.39
N GLY A 411 28.84 -15.71 42.27
CA GLY A 411 27.97 -15.74 43.43
C GLY A 411 26.54 -16.08 43.05
N TYR A 412 25.95 -15.36 42.10
CA TYR A 412 24.61 -15.61 41.57
C TYR A 412 24.45 -17.01 41.00
N TYR A 413 25.41 -17.47 40.22
CA TYR A 413 25.44 -18.84 39.73
C TYR A 413 25.38 -19.87 40.88
N THR A 414 26.19 -19.69 41.92
CA THR A 414 26.20 -20.60 43.07
C THR A 414 24.92 -20.54 43.89
N GLY A 415 24.34 -19.34 44.06
CA GLY A 415 23.06 -19.13 44.73
C GLY A 415 21.92 -19.84 43.99
N LEU A 416 21.82 -19.60 42.67
CA LEU A 416 20.76 -20.18 41.85
C LEU A 416 20.83 -21.71 41.86
N ARG A 417 22.02 -22.29 41.74
CA ARG A 417 22.20 -23.75 41.86
C ARG A 417 21.72 -24.30 43.21
N LYS A 418 21.90 -23.55 44.30
CA LYS A 418 21.42 -23.96 45.63
C LYS A 418 19.91 -23.82 45.76
N ASP A 419 19.33 -22.79 45.17
CA ASP A 419 17.89 -22.51 45.21
C ASP A 419 17.10 -23.50 44.37
N LEU A 420 17.68 -23.99 43.26
CA LEU A 420 17.09 -25.02 42.41
C LEU A 420 17.14 -26.43 43.02
N ARG A 421 17.84 -26.67 44.14
CA ARG A 421 17.93 -28.02 44.75
C ARG A 421 16.58 -28.73 44.96
N PRO A 422 15.51 -28.06 45.41
CA PRO A 422 14.20 -28.70 45.55
C PRO A 422 13.66 -29.30 44.25
N GLU A 423 13.99 -28.70 43.10
CA GLU A 423 13.56 -29.15 41.77
C GLU A 423 14.38 -30.36 41.28
N TYR A 424 15.58 -30.58 41.84
CA TYR A 424 16.53 -31.64 41.46
C TYR A 424 16.74 -32.64 42.60
N ALA A 425 15.65 -33.08 43.25
CA ALA A 425 15.67 -34.10 44.31
C ALA A 425 16.66 -33.81 45.45
N GLN A 426 16.77 -32.53 45.86
CA GLN A 426 17.70 -32.02 46.88
C GLN A 426 19.19 -32.07 46.50
N GLN A 427 19.51 -32.41 45.24
CA GLN A 427 20.87 -32.39 44.71
C GLN A 427 21.19 -31.06 44.02
N LEU A 428 22.47 -30.71 43.94
CA LEU A 428 22.90 -29.55 43.16
C LEU A 428 22.75 -29.88 41.66
N PRO A 429 22.08 -29.03 40.87
CA PRO A 429 21.98 -29.23 39.43
C PRO A 429 23.38 -29.26 38.78
N ASP A 430 23.55 -30.02 37.71
CA ASP A 430 24.83 -30.13 36.99
C ASP A 430 25.28 -28.75 36.48
N ALA A 431 26.57 -28.44 36.63
CA ALA A 431 27.16 -27.20 36.14
C ALA A 431 27.00 -27.03 34.63
N GLN A 432 26.90 -28.13 33.86
CA GLN A 432 26.72 -28.10 32.41
C GLN A 432 25.36 -27.51 31.96
N LEU A 433 24.41 -27.36 32.88
CA LEU A 433 23.10 -26.74 32.65
C LEU A 433 23.16 -25.20 32.64
N PHE A 434 24.31 -24.61 32.99
CA PHE A 434 24.46 -23.18 33.19
C PHE A 434 25.45 -22.58 32.20
N GLN A 435 25.13 -21.39 31.70
CA GLN A 435 26.07 -20.53 30.98
C GLN A 435 26.11 -19.16 31.64
N LEU A 436 27.31 -18.61 31.80
CA LEU A 436 27.53 -17.29 32.37
C LEU A 436 27.93 -16.32 31.28
N TYR A 437 27.31 -15.15 31.30
CA TYR A 437 27.55 -14.07 30.36
C TYR A 437 27.81 -12.77 31.13
N ILE A 438 28.73 -11.98 30.61
CA ILE A 438 28.93 -10.60 31.03
C ILE A 438 28.82 -9.73 29.80
N VAL A 439 27.90 -8.78 29.83
CA VAL A 439 27.79 -7.73 28.81
C VAL A 439 28.41 -6.47 29.38
N THR A 440 29.37 -5.88 28.69
CA THR A 440 29.99 -4.63 29.12
C THR A 440 30.16 -3.68 27.95
N THR A 441 29.91 -2.39 28.18
CA THR A 441 30.09 -1.41 27.10
C THR A 441 31.55 -1.22 26.75
N HIS A 442 32.43 -1.07 27.75
CA HIS A 442 33.84 -0.76 27.55
C HIS A 442 34.73 -1.99 27.68
N TYR A 443 35.83 -2.02 26.93
CA TYR A 443 36.80 -3.11 27.04
C TYR A 443 37.45 -3.14 28.44
N PRO A 444 37.37 -4.26 29.18
CA PRO A 444 37.67 -4.28 30.61
C PRO A 444 39.15 -4.57 30.89
N GLN A 445 40.05 -3.65 30.53
CA GLN A 445 41.51 -3.86 30.59
C GLN A 445 42.00 -4.43 31.94
N ASN A 446 41.53 -3.89 33.06
CA ASN A 446 41.94 -4.34 34.40
C ASN A 446 41.52 -5.79 34.71
N VAL A 447 40.39 -6.25 34.18
CA VAL A 447 39.93 -7.65 34.35
C VAL A 447 40.77 -8.57 33.48
N VAL A 448 41.10 -8.14 32.26
CA VAL A 448 41.93 -8.91 31.33
C VAL A 448 43.32 -9.17 31.89
N GLU A 449 43.96 -8.14 32.46
CA GLU A 449 45.30 -8.25 33.06
C GLU A 449 45.36 -9.21 34.27
N GLN A 450 44.22 -9.42 34.95
CA GLN A 450 44.11 -10.24 36.15
C GLN A 450 43.41 -11.59 35.93
N ALA A 451 42.93 -11.84 34.71
CA ALA A 451 42.24 -13.07 34.36
C ALA A 451 43.20 -14.26 34.30
N GLN A 452 42.72 -15.46 34.64
CA GLN A 452 43.53 -16.68 34.46
C GLN A 452 43.70 -17.01 32.97
N SER A 453 42.68 -16.77 32.16
CA SER A 453 42.77 -16.81 30.70
C SER A 453 41.71 -15.90 30.07
N TRP A 454 42.10 -15.19 29.01
CA TRP A 454 41.25 -14.33 28.20
C TRP A 454 41.50 -14.67 26.73
N GLN A 455 40.45 -15.11 26.02
CA GLN A 455 40.57 -15.59 24.63
C GLN A 455 39.56 -14.90 23.73
N SER A 456 40.02 -14.32 22.62
CA SER A 456 39.14 -13.83 21.56
C SER A 456 38.47 -14.99 20.83
N THR A 457 37.24 -14.77 20.37
CA THR A 457 36.58 -15.70 19.43
C THR A 457 36.75 -15.23 17.98
N ASP A 458 36.11 -15.93 17.05
CA ASP A 458 35.96 -15.52 15.65
C ASP A 458 35.03 -14.31 15.45
N LYS A 459 34.31 -13.90 16.50
CA LYS A 459 33.39 -12.76 16.48
C LYS A 459 34.03 -11.52 17.15
N PRO A 460 34.08 -10.37 16.47
CA PRO A 460 34.56 -9.12 17.05
C PRO A 460 33.80 -8.77 18.34
N GLY A 461 34.52 -8.35 19.38
CA GLY A 461 33.93 -7.95 20.66
C GLY A 461 33.43 -9.10 21.53
N VAL A 462 33.61 -10.37 21.13
CA VAL A 462 33.23 -11.54 21.92
C VAL A 462 34.48 -12.25 22.43
N TYR A 463 34.49 -12.55 23.73
CA TYR A 463 35.63 -13.13 24.42
C TYR A 463 35.21 -14.23 25.38
N TRP A 464 36.12 -15.16 25.64
CA TRP A 464 36.03 -16.14 26.71
C TRP A 464 36.95 -15.74 27.87
N LEU A 465 36.35 -15.56 29.04
CA LEU A 465 37.04 -15.38 30.31
C LEU A 465 37.00 -16.70 31.09
N TYR A 466 38.17 -17.22 31.45
CA TYR A 466 38.27 -18.32 32.40
C TYR A 466 38.73 -17.80 33.75
N THR A 467 37.95 -18.07 34.79
CA THR A 467 38.28 -17.72 36.17
C THR A 467 37.55 -18.62 37.16
N SER A 468 38.18 -18.93 38.29
CA SER A 468 37.60 -19.76 39.36
C SER A 468 37.01 -21.10 38.88
N GLY A 469 37.59 -21.69 37.82
CA GLY A 469 37.13 -22.95 37.24
C GLY A 469 35.89 -22.84 36.34
N LEU A 470 35.46 -21.63 35.98
CA LEU A 470 34.28 -21.37 35.16
C LEU A 470 34.67 -20.59 33.89
N TRP A 471 34.03 -20.96 32.79
CA TRP A 471 34.05 -20.20 31.55
C TRP A 471 32.89 -19.21 31.52
N ILE A 472 33.21 -17.95 31.24
CA ILE A 472 32.27 -16.84 31.16
C ILE A 472 32.42 -16.19 29.79
N GLN A 473 31.32 -16.04 29.07
CA GLN A 473 31.34 -15.35 27.79
C GLN A 473 31.20 -13.85 28.02
N VAL A 474 32.17 -13.07 27.56
CA VAL A 474 32.17 -11.61 27.71
C VAL A 474 31.89 -10.96 26.37
N ILE A 475 30.86 -10.11 26.34
CA ILE A 475 30.40 -9.37 25.16
C ILE A 475 30.71 -7.90 25.40
N VAL A 476 31.67 -7.36 24.65
CA VAL A 476 32.10 -5.95 24.70
C VAL A 476 31.37 -5.19 23.61
N THR A 477 30.27 -4.50 23.97
CA THR A 477 29.34 -3.96 22.98
C THR A 477 29.96 -2.87 22.10
N SER A 478 30.96 -2.11 22.59
CA SER A 478 31.71 -1.14 21.78
C SER A 478 32.61 -1.74 20.69
N GLN A 479 32.81 -3.06 20.69
CA GLN A 479 33.66 -3.78 19.73
C GLN A 479 32.88 -4.75 18.85
N ILE A 480 31.57 -4.82 19.01
CA ILE A 480 30.68 -5.68 18.22
C ILE A 480 30.50 -5.10 16.81
N ALA A 481 30.34 -5.98 15.83
CA ALA A 481 30.11 -5.57 14.44
C ALA A 481 28.73 -4.90 14.26
N LEU A 482 28.69 -3.84 13.45
CA LEU A 482 27.50 -3.09 13.06
C LEU A 482 26.63 -3.88 12.06
N GLU A 483 26.04 -4.98 12.52
CA GLU A 483 25.19 -5.88 11.72
C GLU A 483 23.74 -5.90 12.25
N PRO A 484 22.73 -6.19 11.41
CA PRO A 484 21.32 -6.17 11.82
C PRO A 484 21.00 -7.09 13.01
N HIS A 485 21.62 -8.27 13.10
CA HIS A 485 21.40 -9.21 14.22
C HIS A 485 22.04 -8.74 15.53
N ASN A 486 22.99 -7.81 15.46
CA ASN A 486 23.67 -7.20 16.60
C ASN A 486 23.02 -5.88 17.06
N ALA A 487 21.84 -5.52 16.53
CA ALA A 487 21.18 -4.24 16.82
C ALA A 487 21.04 -3.96 18.33
N ILE A 488 20.78 -4.98 19.16
CA ILE A 488 20.71 -4.83 20.61
C ILE A 488 22.05 -4.39 21.23
N TRP A 489 23.17 -4.99 20.81
CA TRP A 489 24.50 -4.62 21.30
C TRP A 489 24.90 -3.24 20.84
N ASN A 490 24.61 -2.93 19.57
CA ASN A 490 24.93 -1.63 19.00
C ASN A 490 24.16 -0.49 19.70
N LEU A 491 22.92 -0.74 20.14
CA LEU A 491 22.15 0.23 20.93
C LEU A 491 22.76 0.50 22.32
N LEU A 492 23.39 -0.49 22.93
CA LEU A 492 24.02 -0.41 24.26
C LEU A 492 25.49 0.03 24.22
N SER A 493 26.05 0.20 23.01
CA SER A 493 27.47 0.49 22.80
C SER A 493 27.85 1.97 22.99
N ASP A 494 26.87 2.85 23.19
CA ASP A 494 27.03 4.31 23.33
C ASP A 494 27.95 4.94 22.27
N ILE A 495 27.89 4.43 21.03
CA ILE A 495 28.61 5.01 19.89
C ILE A 495 27.82 6.24 19.39
N LYS A 496 28.32 7.41 19.74
CA LYS A 496 28.10 8.65 18.97
C LYS A 496 29.13 8.79 17.87
#